data_AF-A0A1V5F8I4-F1
#
_entry.id   AF-A0A1V5F8I4-F1
#
_cell.length_a   1.000
_cell.length_b   1.000
_cell.length_c   1.000
_cell.angle_alpha   90.00
_cell.angle_beta   90.00
_cell.angle_gamma   90.00
#
_symmetry.space_group_name_H-M   'P 1'
#
loop_
_entity.id
_entity.type
_entity.pdbx_description
1 polymer ?
#
loop_
_entity_poly.entity_id
_entity_poly.type
_entity_poly.pdbx_seq_one_letter_code
_entity_poly.pdbx_strand_id
1 'polypeptide(L)'
;MHANEKFMDWRELMAMQIDLRDSGFRIACWAKRADSGSEWRMPIEYLLFSYCSFLLTYEPRSPHYWGGNWGQGWSSRSPFAPPAFVYADLGAPRERFAEIDQALWLGSSGIFARRYEKGLIAVNASKSDSAGLRLEQPLYDVVAEQWVEKTELKPLSARLLLSRQMPLRH
;
A
#
# COMPACT_ATOMS: atom_id res chain seq x y z
N MET A 1 7.26 -6.44 7.87
CA MET A 1 6.61 -7.28 6.83
C MET A 1 5.17 -6.81 6.76
N HIS A 2 4.64 -6.33 5.62
CA HIS A 2 3.26 -5.78 5.55
C HIS A 2 2.26 -6.66 4.78
N ALA A 3 2.74 -7.76 4.22
CA ALA A 3 1.94 -8.80 3.61
C ALA A 3 2.59 -10.11 4.05
N ASN A 4 1.99 -10.75 5.05
CA ASN A 4 2.40 -12.05 5.56
C ASN A 4 1.18 -12.93 5.79
N GLU A 5 0.32 -12.99 4.78
CA GLU A 5 -1.05 -13.49 4.86
C GLU A 5 -1.16 -14.95 5.31
N LYS A 6 -0.05 -15.70 5.26
CA LYS A 6 0.04 -17.11 5.67
C LYS A 6 0.41 -17.33 7.13
N PHE A 7 1.11 -16.37 7.76
CA PHE A 7 1.66 -16.57 9.11
C PHE A 7 1.09 -15.60 10.15
N MET A 8 0.48 -14.50 9.74
CA MET A 8 -0.14 -13.54 10.64
C MET A 8 -1.40 -12.94 10.00
N ASP A 9 -2.43 -12.68 10.79
CA ASP A 9 -3.57 -11.93 10.30
C ASP A 9 -3.16 -10.52 9.86
N TRP A 10 -3.76 -10.01 8.79
CA TRP A 10 -3.37 -8.71 8.25
C TRP A 10 -3.65 -7.57 9.25
N ARG A 11 -4.73 -7.64 10.05
CA ARG A 11 -5.06 -6.61 11.03
C ARG A 11 -4.08 -6.61 12.20
N GLU A 12 -3.74 -7.80 12.71
CA GLU A 12 -2.71 -7.96 13.74
C GLU A 12 -1.35 -7.42 13.27
N LEU A 13 -1.00 -7.72 12.01
CA LEU A 13 0.20 -7.21 11.37
C LEU A 13 0.18 -5.68 11.31
N MET A 14 -0.94 -5.05 10.93
CA MET A 14 -1.04 -3.59 10.89
C MET A 14 -0.98 -2.95 12.29
N ALA A 15 -1.60 -3.58 13.30
CA ALA A 15 -1.51 -3.12 14.69
C ALA A 15 -0.04 -3.09 15.17
N MET A 16 0.69 -4.17 14.97
CA MET A 16 2.12 -4.22 15.27
C MET A 16 2.92 -3.13 14.52
N GLN A 17 2.57 -2.82 13.28
CA GLN A 17 3.28 -1.79 12.50
C GLN A 17 3.00 -0.37 13.01
N ILE A 18 1.79 -0.13 13.51
CA ILE A 18 1.43 1.11 14.21
C ILE A 18 2.23 1.24 15.51
N ASP A 19 2.32 0.17 16.31
CA ASP A 19 3.09 0.17 17.56
C ASP A 19 4.58 0.45 17.32
N LEU A 20 5.16 -0.18 16.30
CA LEU A 20 6.56 0.02 15.92
C LEU A 20 6.83 1.48 15.50
N ARG A 21 5.89 2.07 14.73
CA ARG A 21 5.94 3.46 14.26
C ARG A 21 5.89 4.42 15.45
N ASP A 22 4.97 4.20 16.37
CA ASP A 22 4.76 5.09 17.52
C ASP A 22 5.87 4.96 18.56
N SER A 23 6.50 3.79 18.63
CA SER A 23 7.71 3.57 19.44
C SER A 23 8.98 4.13 18.81
N GLY A 24 8.94 4.59 17.55
CA GLY A 24 10.10 5.15 16.84
C GLY A 24 11.15 4.10 16.45
N PHE A 25 10.77 2.83 16.34
CA PHE A 25 11.71 1.79 15.92
C PHE A 25 12.11 1.97 14.46
N ARG A 26 13.40 1.76 14.18
CA ARG A 26 13.88 1.66 12.80
C ARG A 26 13.59 0.27 12.26
N ILE A 27 12.73 0.17 11.26
CA ILE A 27 12.36 -1.12 10.68
C ILE A 27 12.43 -1.11 9.15
N ALA A 28 12.85 -2.25 8.60
CA ALA A 28 12.75 -2.53 7.18
C ALA A 28 11.57 -3.49 6.94
N CYS A 29 10.58 -3.00 6.23
CA CYS A 29 9.38 -3.73 5.89
C CYS A 29 9.53 -4.39 4.52
N TRP A 30 10.06 -5.61 4.55
CA TRP A 30 10.27 -6.41 3.37
C TRP A 30 8.97 -7.04 2.85
N ALA A 31 8.67 -6.84 1.57
CA ALA A 31 7.69 -7.60 0.81
C ALA A 31 8.28 -8.99 0.53
N LYS A 32 7.59 -10.04 1.00
CA LYS A 32 8.02 -11.42 0.85
C LYS A 32 6.82 -12.31 0.67
N ARG A 33 6.94 -13.30 -0.22
CA ARG A 33 5.88 -14.28 -0.47
C ARG A 33 6.50 -15.66 -0.66
N ALA A 34 6.17 -16.61 0.21
CA ALA A 34 6.86 -17.90 0.31
C ALA A 34 6.56 -18.86 -0.86
N ASP A 35 5.45 -18.66 -1.56
CA ASP A 35 4.97 -19.53 -2.67
C ASP A 35 5.38 -19.06 -4.07
N SER A 36 6.02 -17.90 -4.24
CA SER A 36 6.38 -17.39 -5.58
C SER A 36 7.60 -18.09 -6.20
N GLY A 37 8.17 -19.10 -5.54
CA GLY A 37 9.40 -19.80 -5.93
C GLY A 37 10.67 -18.96 -5.79
N SER A 38 10.59 -17.66 -6.08
CA SER A 38 11.62 -16.65 -5.86
C SER A 38 11.00 -15.29 -5.55
N GLU A 39 11.62 -14.53 -4.63
CA GLU A 39 11.15 -13.20 -4.21
C GLU A 39 11.10 -12.19 -5.37
N TRP A 40 12.00 -12.31 -6.37
CA TRP A 40 12.00 -11.42 -7.54
C TRP A 40 10.88 -11.68 -8.55
N ARG A 41 10.18 -12.81 -8.43
CA ARG A 41 9.03 -13.16 -9.28
C ARG A 41 7.69 -12.84 -8.62
N MET A 42 7.68 -12.01 -7.58
CA MET A 42 6.42 -11.63 -6.92
C MET A 42 5.49 -10.92 -7.92
N PRO A 43 4.20 -11.30 -7.98
CA PRO A 43 3.22 -10.61 -8.81
C PRO A 43 3.14 -9.13 -8.45
N ILE A 44 2.94 -8.29 -9.47
CA ILE A 44 2.86 -6.83 -9.30
C ILE A 44 1.73 -6.44 -8.35
N GLU A 45 0.63 -7.17 -8.37
CA GLU A 45 -0.53 -6.95 -7.51
C GLU A 45 -0.21 -7.17 -6.04
N TYR A 46 0.61 -8.18 -5.75
CA TYR A 46 1.06 -8.46 -4.38
C TYR A 46 2.03 -7.39 -3.89
N LEU A 47 2.96 -6.96 -4.75
CA LEU A 47 3.88 -5.88 -4.44
C LEU A 47 3.11 -4.60 -4.12
N LEU A 48 2.12 -4.25 -4.94
CA LEU A 48 1.25 -3.11 -4.71
C LEU A 48 0.44 -3.25 -3.42
N PHE A 49 -0.14 -4.43 -3.15
CA PHE A 49 -0.85 -4.71 -1.90
C PHE A 49 0.04 -4.47 -0.67
N SER A 50 1.28 -4.99 -0.70
CA SER A 50 2.23 -4.83 0.39
C SER A 50 2.69 -3.36 0.56
N TYR A 51 2.86 -2.64 -0.56
CA TYR A 51 3.28 -1.24 -0.55
C TYR A 51 2.17 -0.33 -0.03
N CYS A 52 0.93 -0.49 -0.50
CA CYS A 52 -0.19 0.28 0.01
C CYS A 52 -0.49 -0.06 1.49
N SER A 53 -0.28 -1.31 1.93
CA SER A 53 -0.38 -1.68 3.34
C SER A 53 0.68 -0.98 4.20
N PHE A 54 1.92 -0.84 3.70
CA PHE A 54 2.93 0.01 4.34
C PHE A 54 2.47 1.47 4.43
N LEU A 55 1.96 2.02 3.32
CA LEU A 55 1.50 3.40 3.25
C LEU A 55 0.35 3.70 4.25
N LEU A 56 -0.54 2.76 4.56
CA LEU A 56 -1.56 2.95 5.61
C LEU A 56 -0.97 3.39 6.96
N THR A 57 0.26 2.99 7.27
CA THR A 57 0.91 3.26 8.56
C THR A 57 2.13 4.17 8.47
N TYR A 58 2.57 4.52 7.25
CA TYR A 58 3.76 5.35 7.01
C TYR A 58 3.67 6.75 7.62
N GLU A 59 4.75 7.24 8.22
CA GLU A 59 4.85 8.62 8.69
C GLU A 59 6.17 9.23 8.19
N PRO A 60 6.18 10.48 7.69
CA PRO A 60 7.39 11.10 7.15
C PRO A 60 8.57 11.18 8.11
N ARG A 61 8.31 11.17 9.43
CA ARG A 61 9.34 11.22 10.48
C ARG A 61 9.67 9.86 11.08
N SER A 62 8.95 8.80 10.68
CA SER A 62 9.21 7.45 11.20
C SER A 62 10.33 6.78 10.39
N PRO A 63 11.33 6.15 11.02
CA PRO A 63 12.43 5.47 10.33
C PRO A 63 12.00 4.09 9.79
N HIS A 64 10.86 4.04 9.11
CA HIS A 64 10.30 2.85 8.48
C HIS A 64 10.58 2.87 6.98
N TYR A 65 11.08 1.77 6.45
CA TYR A 65 11.41 1.65 5.03
C TYR A 65 10.63 0.48 4.43
N TRP A 66 10.16 0.62 3.19
CA TRP A 66 9.60 -0.50 2.45
C TRP A 66 10.59 -0.99 1.39
N GLY A 67 10.66 -2.31 1.19
CA GLY A 67 11.56 -2.90 0.22
C GLY A 67 11.14 -4.31 -0.19
N GLY A 68 11.88 -4.88 -1.14
CA GLY A 68 11.66 -6.21 -1.69
C GLY A 68 12.85 -6.62 -2.56
N ASN A 69 12.88 -7.87 -2.98
CA ASN A 69 13.90 -8.34 -3.92
C ASN A 69 13.46 -8.04 -5.35
N TRP A 70 14.14 -7.12 -6.03
CA TRP A 70 13.78 -6.65 -7.37
C TRP A 70 14.58 -7.33 -8.49
N GLY A 71 15.64 -8.05 -8.15
CA GLY A 71 16.63 -8.54 -9.10
C GLY A 71 16.62 -10.07 -9.25
N GLN A 72 16.94 -10.56 -10.44
CA GLN A 72 17.17 -11.98 -10.65
C GLN A 72 18.45 -12.41 -9.89
N GLY A 73 18.26 -12.98 -8.70
CA GLY A 73 19.34 -13.49 -7.83
C GLY A 73 19.97 -12.45 -6.89
N TRP A 74 20.68 -12.93 -5.89
CA TRP A 74 21.34 -12.12 -4.84
C TRP A 74 22.69 -11.51 -5.27
N SER A 75 23.05 -11.62 -6.55
CA SER A 75 24.33 -11.09 -7.02
C SER A 75 24.32 -9.56 -6.94
N SER A 76 25.45 -8.98 -6.53
CA SER A 76 25.67 -7.52 -6.46
C SER A 76 25.57 -6.79 -7.80
N ARG A 77 25.30 -7.51 -8.90
CA ARG A 77 25.18 -7.00 -10.28
C ARG A 77 23.75 -6.97 -10.80
N SER A 78 22.76 -7.44 -10.03
CA SER A 78 21.37 -7.38 -10.48
C SER A 78 20.88 -5.92 -10.49
N PRO A 79 20.27 -5.43 -11.59
CA PRO A 79 19.82 -4.05 -11.67
C PRO A 79 18.75 -3.78 -10.62
N PHE A 80 18.89 -2.66 -9.89
CA PHE A 80 17.88 -2.17 -8.98
C PHE A 80 16.71 -1.59 -9.79
N ALA A 81 15.64 -2.37 -9.96
CA ALA A 81 14.49 -2.02 -10.78
C ALA A 81 13.18 -2.15 -9.98
N PRO A 82 12.89 -1.22 -9.06
CA PRO A 82 11.65 -1.27 -8.29
C PRO A 82 10.44 -0.97 -9.20
N PRO A 83 9.23 -1.43 -8.84
CA PRO A 83 8.03 -1.22 -9.65
C PRO A 83 7.70 0.26 -9.89
N ALA A 84 7.17 0.61 -11.06
CA ALA A 84 6.88 2.00 -11.41
C ALA A 84 6.01 2.75 -10.36
N PHE A 85 5.08 2.04 -9.71
CA PHE A 85 4.18 2.65 -8.70
C PHE A 85 4.90 3.23 -7.48
N VAL A 86 6.14 2.81 -7.16
CA VAL A 86 6.87 3.39 -5.99
C VAL A 86 7.34 4.81 -6.24
N TYR A 87 7.33 5.27 -7.49
CA TYR A 87 7.68 6.63 -7.87
C TYR A 87 6.45 7.56 -7.93
N ALA A 88 5.25 7.04 -7.62
CA ALA A 88 4.06 7.85 -7.55
C ALA A 88 4.10 8.79 -6.33
N ASP A 89 4.09 10.11 -6.58
CA ASP A 89 4.12 11.12 -5.52
C ASP A 89 2.70 11.39 -4.96
N LEU A 90 2.42 10.79 -3.81
CA LEU A 90 1.19 11.03 -3.05
C LEU A 90 1.23 12.32 -2.21
N GLY A 91 2.40 12.93 -2.00
CA GLY A 91 2.59 14.01 -1.02
C GLY A 91 2.50 13.53 0.44
N ALA A 92 2.26 14.44 1.38
CA ALA A 92 2.16 14.08 2.80
C ALA A 92 0.85 13.34 3.12
N PRO A 93 0.84 12.39 4.09
CA PRO A 93 -0.40 11.81 4.56
C PRO A 93 -1.27 12.87 5.27
N ARG A 94 -2.57 12.85 5.01
CA ARG A 94 -3.55 13.75 5.68
C ARG A 94 -4.17 13.15 6.93
N GLU A 95 -4.10 11.84 7.04
CA GLU A 95 -4.69 11.07 8.13
C GLU A 95 -3.59 10.34 8.88
N ARG A 96 -3.74 10.18 10.19
CA ARG A 96 -2.90 9.32 11.03
C ARG A 96 -3.83 8.48 11.89
N PHE A 97 -3.54 7.20 11.97
CA PHE A 97 -4.37 6.23 12.69
C PHE A 97 -3.67 5.75 13.96
N ALA A 98 -4.36 5.79 15.09
CA ALA A 98 -3.97 5.11 16.32
C ALA A 98 -4.28 3.61 16.25
N GLU A 99 -5.31 3.23 15.49
CA GLU A 99 -5.70 1.84 15.26
C GLU A 99 -6.07 1.66 13.78
N ILE A 100 -5.79 0.49 13.21
CA ILE A 100 -6.02 0.24 11.78
C ILE A 100 -7.50 0.35 11.38
N ASP A 101 -8.44 0.08 12.30
CA ASP A 101 -9.87 0.21 12.05
C ASP A 101 -10.32 1.65 11.76
N GLN A 102 -9.55 2.65 12.17
CA GLN A 102 -9.80 4.04 11.80
C GLN A 102 -9.57 4.30 10.31
N ALA A 103 -8.84 3.41 9.63
CA ALA A 103 -8.66 3.46 8.18
C ALA A 103 -9.79 2.75 7.42
N LEU A 104 -10.75 2.12 8.10
CA LEU A 104 -11.85 1.40 7.44
C LEU A 104 -12.70 2.36 6.61
N TRP A 105 -12.85 2.05 5.32
CA TRP A 105 -13.65 2.85 4.41
C TRP A 105 -15.14 2.71 4.73
N LEU A 106 -15.83 3.84 4.86
CA LEU A 106 -17.25 3.86 5.23
C LEU A 106 -18.08 3.01 4.27
N GLY A 107 -18.87 2.09 4.84
CA GLY A 107 -19.72 1.18 4.07
C GLY A 107 -19.01 -0.02 3.44
N SER A 108 -17.73 -0.24 3.76
CA SER A 108 -16.99 -1.46 3.42
C SER A 108 -16.59 -2.23 4.68
N SER A 109 -16.62 -3.56 4.62
CA SER A 109 -16.10 -4.43 5.69
C SER A 109 -14.64 -4.84 5.49
N GLY A 110 -14.03 -4.54 4.34
CA GLY A 110 -12.70 -5.05 3.97
C GLY A 110 -11.75 -4.05 3.33
N ILE A 111 -12.23 -2.85 2.97
CA ILE A 111 -11.40 -1.80 2.38
C ILE A 111 -10.89 -0.87 3.47
N PHE A 112 -9.57 -0.73 3.53
CA PHE A 112 -8.87 0.24 4.34
C PHE A 112 -8.22 1.27 3.44
N ALA A 113 -8.35 2.54 3.77
CA ALA A 113 -7.91 3.63 2.92
C ALA A 113 -7.22 4.73 3.72
N ARG A 114 -6.32 5.44 3.04
CA ARG A 114 -5.65 6.62 3.59
C ARG A 114 -5.51 7.70 2.53
N ARG A 115 -5.96 8.90 2.88
CA ARG A 115 -5.84 10.11 2.09
C ARG A 115 -4.47 10.74 2.26
N TYR A 116 -3.95 11.21 1.13
CA TYR A 116 -2.73 11.98 1.04
C TYR A 116 -3.02 13.32 0.36
N GLU A 117 -2.04 14.23 0.37
CA GLU A 117 -2.14 15.52 -0.29
C GLU A 117 -2.51 15.43 -1.77
N LYS A 118 -1.94 14.46 -2.47
CA LYS A 118 -2.06 14.28 -3.93
C LYS A 118 -2.73 12.98 -4.31
N GLY A 119 -3.37 12.25 -3.39
CA GLY A 119 -4.01 10.99 -3.74
C GLY A 119 -4.67 10.24 -2.60
N LEU A 120 -4.99 8.99 -2.90
CA LEU A 120 -5.63 8.03 -2.02
C LEU A 120 -4.98 6.68 -2.25
N ILE A 121 -4.67 5.97 -1.17
CA ILE A 121 -4.43 4.53 -1.25
C ILE A 121 -5.61 3.79 -0.66
N ALA A 122 -5.89 2.62 -1.22
CA ALA A 122 -6.92 1.72 -0.74
C ALA A 122 -6.40 0.28 -0.79
N VAL A 123 -6.67 -0.49 0.26
CA VAL A 123 -6.25 -1.87 0.45
C VAL A 123 -7.49 -2.69 0.77
N ASN A 124 -7.74 -3.74 0.01
CA ASN A 124 -8.70 -4.76 0.39
C ASN A 124 -7.96 -5.89 1.10
N ALA A 125 -8.16 -5.99 2.42
CA ALA A 125 -7.54 -7.02 3.25
C ALA A 125 -8.36 -8.32 3.30
N SER A 126 -9.53 -8.38 2.67
CA SER A 126 -10.32 -9.62 2.59
C SER A 126 -9.55 -10.70 1.83
N LYS A 127 -9.62 -11.93 2.33
CA LYS A 127 -9.01 -13.12 1.72
C LYS A 127 -9.90 -13.73 0.63
N SER A 128 -11.19 -13.42 0.60
CA SER A 128 -12.17 -14.05 -0.28
C SER A 128 -13.01 -13.06 -1.10
N ASP A 129 -13.24 -11.86 -0.58
CA ASP A 129 -14.27 -10.98 -1.14
C ASP A 129 -13.65 -9.81 -1.89
N SER A 130 -14.17 -9.55 -3.09
CA SER A 130 -13.96 -8.27 -3.77
C SER A 130 -14.84 -7.20 -3.14
N ALA A 131 -14.40 -5.95 -3.19
CA ALA A 131 -15.19 -4.82 -2.73
C ALA A 131 -15.06 -3.62 -3.68
N GLY A 132 -16.17 -2.94 -3.92
CA GLY A 132 -16.20 -1.70 -4.69
C GLY A 132 -15.84 -0.49 -3.83
N LEU A 133 -15.04 0.41 -4.39
CA LEU A 133 -14.71 1.70 -3.83
C LEU A 133 -15.24 2.80 -4.76
N ARG A 134 -16.20 3.59 -4.28
CA ARG A 134 -16.64 4.81 -4.96
C ARG A 134 -15.83 5.99 -4.46
N LEU A 135 -15.32 6.80 -5.39
CA LEU A 135 -14.47 7.94 -5.10
C LEU A 135 -15.30 9.23 -5.07
N GLU A 136 -14.90 10.17 -4.20
CA GLU A 136 -15.54 11.48 -4.10
C GLU A 136 -15.30 12.35 -5.35
N GLN A 137 -14.20 12.10 -6.05
CA GLN A 137 -13.82 12.75 -7.31
C GLN A 137 -13.06 11.75 -8.20
N PRO A 138 -12.97 11.98 -9.52
CA PRO A 138 -12.13 11.18 -10.38
C PRO A 138 -10.66 11.20 -9.92
N LEU A 139 -10.04 10.03 -9.78
CA LEU A 139 -8.62 9.87 -9.49
C LEU A 139 -7.96 8.99 -10.56
N TYR A 140 -6.68 9.20 -10.83
CA TYR A 140 -5.89 8.41 -11.77
C TYR A 140 -5.40 7.13 -11.10
N ASP A 141 -5.87 5.97 -11.56
CA ASP A 141 -5.41 4.66 -11.10
C ASP A 141 -4.08 4.33 -11.77
N VAL A 142 -3.00 4.22 -10.98
CA VAL A 142 -1.64 4.00 -11.52
C VAL A 142 -1.43 2.61 -12.12
N VAL A 143 -2.33 1.66 -11.83
CA VAL A 143 -2.25 0.31 -12.40
C VAL A 143 -3.06 0.24 -13.68
N ALA A 144 -4.27 0.80 -13.68
CA ALA A 144 -5.14 0.80 -14.85
C ALA A 144 -4.79 1.93 -15.84
N GLU A 145 -3.90 2.84 -15.46
CA GLU A 145 -3.45 4.00 -16.23
C GLU A 145 -4.57 4.90 -16.75
N GLN A 146 -5.65 5.02 -15.98
CA GLN A 146 -6.85 5.77 -16.37
C GLN A 146 -7.49 6.50 -15.19
N TRP A 147 -8.24 7.55 -15.50
CA TRP A 147 -9.08 8.24 -14.52
C TRP A 147 -10.32 7.39 -14.20
N VAL A 148 -10.56 7.15 -12.92
CA VAL A 148 -11.68 6.35 -12.43
C VAL A 148 -12.47 7.12 -11.37
N GLU A 149 -13.79 6.92 -11.35
CA GLU A 149 -14.70 7.40 -10.29
C GLU A 149 -15.10 6.27 -9.33
N LYS A 150 -14.87 5.03 -9.76
CA LYS A 150 -15.09 3.81 -9.00
C LYS A 150 -14.03 2.79 -9.36
N THR A 151 -13.60 1.99 -8.40
CA THR A 151 -12.67 0.88 -8.64
C THR A 151 -13.10 -0.34 -7.83
N GLU A 152 -12.80 -1.52 -8.34
CA GLU A 152 -13.00 -2.78 -7.62
C GLU A 152 -11.65 -3.27 -7.10
N LEU A 153 -11.60 -3.53 -5.80
CA LEU A 153 -10.45 -4.17 -5.16
C LEU A 153 -10.78 -5.65 -4.98
N LYS A 154 -10.07 -6.52 -5.70
CA LYS A 154 -10.06 -7.97 -5.51
C LYS A 154 -9.55 -8.34 -4.10
N PRO A 155 -9.73 -9.60 -3.65
CA PRO A 155 -9.12 -10.07 -2.42
C PRO A 155 -7.61 -9.83 -2.40
N LEU A 156 -7.08 -9.43 -1.24
CA LEU A 156 -5.66 -9.15 -1.02
C LEU A 156 -5.03 -8.27 -2.13
N SER A 157 -5.75 -7.21 -2.51
CA SER A 157 -5.30 -6.28 -3.54
C SER A 157 -5.36 -4.84 -3.06
N ALA A 158 -4.72 -3.95 -3.79
CA ALA A 158 -4.72 -2.53 -3.47
C ALA A 158 -4.85 -1.67 -4.73
N ARG A 159 -5.10 -0.39 -4.48
CA ARG A 159 -5.04 0.69 -5.46
C ARG A 159 -4.25 1.87 -4.91
N LEU A 160 -3.51 2.51 -5.79
CA LEU A 160 -2.85 3.78 -5.57
C LEU A 160 -3.44 4.74 -6.61
N LEU A 161 -4.10 5.78 -6.11
CA LEU A 161 -4.94 6.66 -6.91
C LEU A 161 -4.44 8.10 -6.76
N LEU A 162 -4.10 8.75 -7.87
CA LEU A 162 -3.54 10.10 -7.88
C LEU A 162 -4.61 11.14 -8.21
N SER A 163 -4.62 12.22 -7.44
CA SER A 163 -5.45 13.39 -7.75
C SER A 163 -4.88 14.15 -8.94
N ARG A 164 -5.75 14.84 -9.67
CA ARG A 164 -5.31 15.86 -10.63
C ARG A 164 -4.70 16.95 -9.77
N GLN A 165 -3.40 17.22 -9.91
CA GLN A 165 -2.80 18.37 -9.23
C GLN A 165 -3.64 19.60 -9.61
N MET A 166 -4.45 20.10 -8.68
CA MET A 166 -5.07 21.39 -8.89
C MET A 166 -3.91 22.38 -8.97
N PRO A 167 -3.81 23.20 -10.02
CA PRO A 167 -2.85 24.29 -10.02
C PRO A 167 -3.08 25.07 -8.73
N LEU A 168 -2.00 25.30 -7.97
CA LEU A 168 -2.03 26.10 -6.75
C LEU A 168 -2.69 27.43 -7.11
N ARG A 169 -3.89 27.68 -6.55
CA ARG A 169 -4.47 29.02 -6.62
C ARG A 169 -3.60 29.90 -5.73
N HIS A 170 -2.70 30.66 -6.35
CA HIS A 170 -1.97 31.76 -5.73
C HIS A 170 -2.90 32.95 -5.49
#